data_AF-H1D1P6-F1
#
_entry.id   AF-H1D1P6-F1
#
_cell.length_a   1.000
_cell.length_b   1.000
_cell.length_c   1.000
_cell.angle_alpha   90.00
_cell.angle_beta   90.00
_cell.angle_gamma   90.00
#
_symmetry.space_group_name_H-M   'P 1'
#
loop_
_entity.id
_entity.type
_entity.pdbx_description
1 polymer ?
#
loop_
_entity_poly.entity_id
_entity_poly.type
_entity_poly.pdbx_seq_one_letter_code
_entity_poly.pdbx_strand_id
1 'polypeptide(L)'
;MDIITKTGEIWSENAIGAVISIIKESDDSIESERKLTHWLEEMNCQLIAMALGRIDAELYQIYKAQGWRVARRDSRTIYCRYGELTYTRRLLQKEGKNFYPLDRKMGFEPRKHYSLGMIERIVEAVAITTSRSASELLQSLAGITISHQSVISLKNYAGEKAKTYEKALAEEEKVEKPTQPEIIAIEGDGIVLKNKEKGGVSEVHRLQVYEGVRKNGNRTELVGLRCFASTSRKELFAMVR
;
A
#
# COMPACT_ATOMS: atom_id res chain seq x y z
N MET A 1 -15.87 33.66 -19.53
CA MET A 1 -15.01 32.45 -19.58
C MET A 1 -13.85 32.69 -18.64
N ASP A 2 -13.79 31.93 -17.56
CA ASP A 2 -12.83 32.11 -16.47
C ASP A 2 -11.40 31.72 -16.92
N ILE A 3 -10.39 32.37 -16.32
CA ILE A 3 -8.97 32.08 -16.57
C ILE A 3 -8.68 30.57 -16.35
N ILE A 4 -9.38 29.95 -15.40
CA ILE A 4 -9.26 28.51 -15.08
C ILE A 4 -9.72 27.64 -16.26
N THR A 5 -10.88 27.94 -16.85
CA THR A 5 -11.38 27.23 -18.04
C THR A 5 -10.44 27.37 -19.23
N LYS A 6 -9.89 28.57 -19.45
CA LYS A 6 -8.94 28.83 -20.54
C LYS A 6 -7.60 28.11 -20.35
N THR A 7 -7.09 28.04 -19.11
CA THR A 7 -5.87 27.26 -18.82
C THR A 7 -6.08 25.75 -18.96
N GLY A 8 -7.29 25.25 -18.66
CA GLY A 8 -7.65 23.85 -18.87
C GLY A 8 -7.67 23.48 -20.35
N GLU A 9 -8.29 24.32 -21.18
CA GLU A 9 -8.36 24.13 -22.65
C GLU A 9 -6.98 24.14 -23.31
N ILE A 10 -6.10 25.07 -22.92
CA ILE A 10 -4.72 25.12 -23.46
C ILE A 10 -3.93 23.86 -23.07
N TRP A 11 -4.12 23.36 -21.84
CA TRP A 11 -3.45 22.14 -21.40
C TRP A 11 -3.93 20.92 -22.18
N SER A 12 -5.25 20.82 -22.46
CA SER A 12 -5.79 19.74 -23.28
C SER A 12 -5.28 19.78 -24.73
N GLU A 13 -5.20 20.95 -25.36
CA GLU A 13 -4.68 21.05 -26.73
C GLU A 13 -3.21 20.66 -26.82
N ASN A 14 -2.39 21.09 -25.85
CA ASN A 14 -0.99 20.68 -25.79
C ASN A 14 -0.83 19.17 -25.56
N ALA A 15 -1.68 18.59 -24.70
CA ALA A 15 -1.70 17.15 -24.46
C ALA A 15 -2.09 16.35 -25.71
N ILE A 16 -3.12 16.80 -26.44
CA ILE A 16 -3.54 16.19 -27.72
C ILE A 16 -2.40 16.27 -28.74
N GLY A 17 -1.74 17.43 -28.86
CA GLY A 17 -0.60 17.61 -29.75
C GLY A 17 0.56 16.65 -29.45
N ALA A 18 0.90 16.48 -28.16
CA ALA A 18 1.94 15.53 -27.75
C ALA A 18 1.58 14.09 -28.10
N VAL A 19 0.34 13.66 -27.85
CA VAL A 19 -0.15 12.33 -28.21
C VAL A 19 -0.07 12.10 -29.73
N ILE A 20 -0.49 13.09 -30.53
CA ILE A 20 -0.41 13.01 -32.00
C ILE A 20 1.05 12.88 -32.47
N SER A 21 1.98 13.66 -31.90
CA SER A 21 3.41 13.56 -32.22
C SER A 21 3.94 12.17 -31.92
N ILE A 22 3.70 11.66 -30.70
CA ILE A 22 4.15 10.33 -30.28
C ILE A 22 3.65 9.26 -31.24
N ILE A 23 2.37 9.30 -31.64
CA ILE A 23 1.80 8.31 -32.56
C ILE A 23 2.45 8.41 -33.95
N LYS A 24 2.64 9.63 -34.47
CA LYS A 24 3.20 9.85 -35.81
C LYS A 24 4.69 9.56 -35.92
N GLU A 25 5.44 9.73 -34.83
CA GLU A 25 6.90 9.58 -34.76
C GLU A 25 7.33 8.21 -34.23
N SER A 26 6.39 7.30 -33.98
CA SER A 26 6.71 5.92 -33.59
C SER A 26 6.84 5.03 -34.82
N ASP A 27 7.81 4.13 -34.80
CA ASP A 27 8.11 3.21 -35.89
C ASP A 27 7.02 2.13 -36.03
N ASP A 28 6.48 1.67 -34.89
CA ASP A 28 5.41 0.68 -34.83
C ASP A 28 4.45 0.90 -33.65
N SER A 29 3.39 0.08 -33.59
CA SER A 29 2.35 0.19 -32.56
C SER A 29 2.87 -0.14 -31.15
N ILE A 30 3.84 -1.04 -31.02
CA ILE A 30 4.41 -1.43 -29.72
C ILE A 30 5.24 -0.27 -29.16
N GLU A 31 6.04 0.36 -30.02
CA GLU A 31 6.81 1.54 -29.64
C GLU A 31 5.88 2.72 -29.27
N SER A 32 4.82 2.93 -30.05
CA SER A 32 3.81 3.95 -29.76
C SER A 32 3.16 3.74 -28.39
N GLU A 33 2.70 2.53 -28.09
CA GLU A 33 2.11 2.19 -26.78
C GLU A 33 3.09 2.42 -25.63
N ARG A 34 4.37 2.07 -25.79
CA ARG A 34 5.41 2.31 -24.78
C ARG A 34 5.64 3.80 -24.53
N LYS A 35 5.82 4.58 -25.59
CA LYS A 35 6.03 6.03 -25.50
C LYS A 35 4.80 6.72 -24.89
N LEU A 36 3.59 6.34 -25.30
CA LEU A 36 2.35 6.87 -24.74
C LEU A 36 2.20 6.51 -23.25
N THR A 37 2.51 5.27 -22.86
CA THR A 37 2.45 4.85 -21.46
C THR A 37 3.40 5.70 -20.60
N HIS A 38 4.64 5.86 -21.03
CA HIS A 38 5.63 6.67 -20.32
C HIS A 38 5.18 8.15 -20.21
N TRP A 39 4.72 8.73 -21.31
CA TRP A 39 4.21 10.11 -21.32
C TRP A 39 3.00 10.30 -20.41
N LEU A 40 2.07 9.33 -20.38
CA LEU A 40 0.91 9.36 -19.48
C LEU A 40 1.33 9.29 -18.01
N GLU A 41 2.30 8.45 -17.66
CA GLU A 41 2.86 8.37 -16.30
C GLU A 41 3.49 9.70 -15.88
N GLU A 42 4.32 10.30 -16.73
CA GLU A 42 4.96 11.59 -16.45
C GLU A 42 3.92 12.70 -16.27
N MET A 43 2.96 12.80 -17.20
CA MET A 43 1.87 13.78 -17.15
C MET A 43 1.04 13.63 -15.86
N ASN A 44 0.68 12.39 -15.49
CA ASN A 44 -0.07 12.11 -14.27
C ASN A 44 0.73 12.52 -13.02
N CYS A 45 2.00 12.16 -12.94
CA CYS A 45 2.87 12.54 -11.82
C CYS A 45 3.03 14.06 -11.70
N GLN A 46 3.18 14.78 -12.82
CA GLN A 46 3.25 16.24 -12.82
C GLN A 46 1.96 16.88 -12.32
N LEU A 47 0.81 16.42 -12.83
CA LEU A 47 -0.50 16.93 -12.40
C LEU A 47 -0.73 16.70 -10.91
N ILE A 48 -0.42 15.51 -10.41
CA ILE A 48 -0.52 15.18 -8.99
C ILE A 48 0.45 16.03 -8.17
N ALA A 49 1.71 16.21 -8.61
CA ALA A 49 2.68 17.05 -7.90
C ALA A 49 2.21 18.52 -7.80
N MET A 50 1.60 19.06 -8.85
CA MET A 50 0.99 20.40 -8.84
C MET A 50 -0.16 20.48 -7.83
N ALA A 51 -1.05 19.49 -7.81
CA ALA A 51 -2.14 19.41 -6.86
C ALA A 51 -1.63 19.32 -5.41
N LEU A 52 -0.62 18.49 -5.16
CA LEU A 52 0.04 18.39 -3.85
C LEU A 52 0.69 19.70 -3.43
N GLY A 53 1.26 20.46 -4.36
CA GLY A 53 1.79 21.80 -4.09
C GLY A 53 0.72 22.79 -3.60
N ARG A 54 -0.50 22.71 -4.15
CA ARG A 54 -1.65 23.51 -3.69
C ARG A 54 -2.10 23.07 -2.29
N ILE A 55 -2.21 21.75 -2.08
CA ILE A 55 -2.55 21.18 -0.76
C ILE A 55 -1.51 21.58 0.30
N ASP A 56 -0.21 21.55 -0.02
CA ASP A 56 0.85 22.00 0.90
C ASP A 56 0.70 23.49 1.26
N ALA A 57 0.28 24.33 0.31
CA ALA A 57 -0.03 25.74 0.57
C ALA A 57 -1.21 25.94 1.51
N GLU A 58 -2.29 25.18 1.32
CA GLU A 58 -3.47 25.21 2.19
C GLU A 58 -3.15 24.70 3.60
N LEU A 59 -2.48 23.55 3.71
CA LEU A 59 -2.02 23.00 4.98
C LEU A 59 -1.14 23.99 5.72
N TYR A 60 -0.25 24.69 5.02
CA TYR A 60 0.58 25.71 5.65
C TYR A 60 -0.25 26.86 6.24
N GLN A 61 -1.32 27.34 5.60
CA GLN A 61 -2.15 28.41 6.19
C GLN A 61 -2.77 27.98 7.51
N ILE A 62 -3.25 26.73 7.59
CA ILE A 62 -3.82 26.15 8.81
C ILE A 62 -2.78 26.13 9.94
N TYR A 63 -1.58 25.60 9.66
CA TYR A 63 -0.53 25.50 10.68
C TYR A 63 0.12 26.84 11.02
N LYS A 64 0.19 27.77 10.07
CA LYS A 64 0.68 29.13 10.31
C LYS A 64 -0.18 29.86 11.35
N ALA A 65 -1.51 29.73 11.26
CA ALA A 65 -2.44 30.29 12.25
C ALA A 65 -2.22 29.71 13.66
N GLN A 66 -1.66 28.50 13.75
CA GLN A 66 -1.31 27.84 15.02
C GLN A 66 0.12 28.17 15.51
N GLY A 67 0.83 29.10 14.86
CA GLY A 67 2.18 29.53 15.24
C GLY A 67 3.31 28.65 14.69
N TRP A 68 3.05 27.79 13.71
CA TRP A 68 4.12 27.05 13.03
C TRP A 68 4.81 27.92 11.99
N ARG A 69 6.13 27.78 11.87
CA ARG A 69 6.94 28.45 10.85
C ARG A 69 7.54 27.45 9.86
N VAL A 70 7.77 27.91 8.64
CA VAL A 70 8.53 27.13 7.64
C VAL A 70 9.99 27.12 8.05
N ALA A 71 10.53 25.93 8.30
CA ALA A 71 11.96 25.74 8.52
C ALA A 71 12.71 25.66 7.19
N ARG A 72 12.18 24.89 6.22
CA ARG A 72 12.70 24.78 4.85
C ARG A 72 11.69 24.14 3.91
N ARG A 73 12.02 24.11 2.62
CA ARG A 73 11.31 23.35 1.57
C ARG A 73 12.22 22.28 1.04
N ASP A 74 11.70 21.07 0.95
CA ASP A 74 12.45 19.90 0.48
C ASP A 74 11.71 19.29 -0.72
N SER A 75 12.47 18.78 -1.70
CA SER A 75 11.95 17.90 -2.74
C SER A 75 11.97 16.46 -2.22
N ARG A 76 10.96 15.67 -2.59
CA ARG A 76 10.92 14.23 -2.32
C ARG A 76 10.37 13.50 -3.53
N THR A 77 10.99 12.36 -3.81
CA THR A 77 10.52 11.38 -4.77
C THR A 77 9.99 10.14 -4.05
N ILE A 78 8.82 9.66 -4.45
CA ILE A 78 8.18 8.45 -3.92
C ILE A 78 7.57 7.63 -5.05
N TYR A 79 7.78 6.31 -5.02
CA TYR A 79 7.17 5.37 -5.96
C TYR A 79 5.72 5.10 -5.53
N CYS A 80 4.81 5.49 -6.41
CA CYS A 80 3.37 5.35 -6.27
C CYS A 80 2.82 4.40 -7.33
N ARG A 81 1.58 3.91 -7.13
CA ARG A 81 0.90 3.04 -8.11
C ARG A 81 0.80 3.70 -9.50
N TYR A 82 0.78 5.02 -9.55
CA TYR A 82 0.70 5.84 -10.75
C TYR A 82 2.05 6.35 -11.27
N GLY A 83 3.17 5.87 -10.72
CA GLY A 83 4.51 6.21 -11.19
C GLY A 83 5.41 6.83 -10.12
N GLU A 84 6.57 7.31 -10.57
CA GLU A 84 7.57 7.98 -9.74
C GLU A 84 7.18 9.45 -9.51
N LEU A 85 6.64 9.75 -8.32
CA LEU A 85 6.12 11.06 -7.98
C LEU A 85 7.18 11.90 -7.26
N THR A 86 7.63 12.97 -7.91
CA THR A 86 8.48 13.99 -7.30
C THR A 86 7.66 15.23 -6.95
N TYR A 87 7.68 15.65 -5.69
CA TYR A 87 6.92 16.81 -5.19
C TYR A 87 7.72 17.62 -4.17
N THR A 88 7.34 18.89 -4.02
CA THR A 88 7.91 19.80 -3.00
C THR A 88 7.01 19.85 -1.77
N ARG A 89 7.62 19.89 -0.59
CA ARG A 89 6.94 19.91 0.70
C ARG A 89 7.62 20.85 1.69
N ARG A 90 6.85 21.42 2.63
CA ARG A 90 7.39 22.26 3.71
C ARG A 90 7.70 21.45 4.96
N LEU A 91 8.90 21.65 5.51
CA LEU A 91 9.20 21.27 6.89
C LEU A 91 8.70 22.38 7.81
N LEU A 92 7.74 22.08 8.68
CA LEU A 92 7.24 23.02 9.67
C LEU A 92 7.91 22.79 11.02
N GLN A 93 8.16 23.88 11.75
CA GLN A 93 8.76 23.86 13.09
C GLN A 93 7.95 24.71 14.09
N LYS A 94 7.80 24.18 15.31
CA LYS A 94 7.28 24.89 16.49
C LYS A 94 7.80 24.22 17.76
N GLU A 95 8.33 25.00 18.72
CA GLU A 95 8.74 24.51 20.05
C GLU A 95 9.62 23.24 20.01
N GLY A 96 10.63 23.21 19.14
CA GLY A 96 11.53 22.07 18.97
C GLY A 96 10.94 20.87 18.21
N LYS A 97 9.65 20.89 17.86
CA LYS A 97 9.00 19.86 17.04
C LYS A 97 9.06 20.21 15.56
N ASN A 98 9.36 19.21 14.72
CA ASN A 98 9.42 19.35 13.28
C ASN A 98 8.63 18.24 12.58
N PHE A 99 7.88 18.55 11.52
CA PHE A 99 7.25 17.54 10.67
C PHE A 99 6.90 18.08 9.28
N TYR A 100 6.60 17.18 8.34
CA TYR A 100 6.09 17.50 7.01
C TYR A 100 4.56 17.29 6.98
N PRO A 101 3.74 18.37 6.92
CA PRO A 101 2.29 18.24 6.90
C PRO A 101 1.76 17.46 5.72
N LEU A 102 2.31 17.72 4.53
CA LEU A 102 1.88 17.07 3.30
C LEU A 102 2.12 15.55 3.36
N ASP A 103 3.31 15.11 3.80
CA ASP A 103 3.60 13.69 4.02
C ASP A 103 2.59 13.04 4.96
N ARG A 104 2.30 13.69 6.09
CA ARG A 104 1.38 13.17 7.10
C ARG A 104 -0.03 13.02 6.52
N LYS A 105 -0.48 13.99 5.73
CA LYS A 105 -1.77 13.94 5.03
C LYS A 105 -1.83 12.78 4.03
N MET A 106 -0.72 12.51 3.34
CA MET A 106 -0.62 11.43 2.35
C MET A 106 -0.31 10.05 2.95
N GLY A 107 -0.01 9.97 4.24
CA GLY A 107 0.46 8.73 4.87
C GLY A 107 1.87 8.30 4.41
N PHE A 108 2.69 9.24 3.91
CA PHE A 108 4.04 8.95 3.44
C PHE A 108 5.03 8.90 4.60
N GLU A 109 5.39 7.69 5.01
CA GLU A 109 6.29 7.48 6.15
C GLU A 109 7.71 8.06 5.92
N PRO A 110 8.38 8.56 6.97
CA PRO A 110 9.75 9.06 6.86
C PRO A 110 10.73 8.01 6.34
N ARG A 111 11.68 8.44 5.49
CA ARG A 111 12.75 7.60 4.90
C ARG A 111 12.27 6.41 4.05
N LYS A 112 10.97 6.33 3.74
CA LYS A 112 10.43 5.33 2.82
C LYS A 112 10.33 5.90 1.40
N HIS A 113 10.72 5.09 0.43
CA HIS A 113 10.65 5.45 -0.99
C HIS A 113 9.40 4.94 -1.70
N TYR A 114 8.58 4.13 -1.02
CA TYR A 114 7.37 3.54 -1.60
C TYR A 114 6.15 3.99 -0.81
N SER A 115 5.10 4.39 -1.52
CA SER A 115 3.78 4.62 -0.93
C SER A 115 3.12 3.32 -0.49
N LEU A 116 2.14 3.38 0.42
CA LEU A 116 1.40 2.19 0.87
C LEU A 116 0.72 1.46 -0.30
N GLY A 117 0.13 2.17 -1.25
CA GLY A 117 -0.48 1.55 -2.44
C GLY A 117 0.54 0.90 -3.39
N MET A 118 1.80 1.35 -3.39
CA MET A 118 2.86 0.64 -4.09
C MET A 118 3.30 -0.61 -3.33
N ILE A 119 3.43 -0.51 -2.01
CA ILE A 119 3.77 -1.66 -1.14
C ILE A 119 2.72 -2.76 -1.28
N GLU A 120 1.44 -2.40 -1.30
CA GLU A 120 0.32 -3.33 -1.57
C GLU A 120 0.56 -4.09 -2.89
N ARG A 121 0.79 -3.39 -4.00
CA ARG A 121 1.05 -4.00 -5.32
C ARG A 121 2.28 -4.91 -5.33
N ILE A 122 3.33 -4.55 -4.59
CA ILE A 122 4.53 -5.39 -4.44
C ILE A 122 4.19 -6.66 -3.65
N VAL A 123 3.40 -6.56 -2.59
CA VAL A 123 2.98 -7.71 -1.77
C VAL A 123 2.08 -8.65 -2.57
N GLU A 124 1.14 -8.11 -3.35
CA GLU A 124 0.29 -8.89 -4.28
C GLU A 124 1.14 -9.74 -5.24
N ALA A 125 2.18 -9.13 -5.83
CA ALA A 125 3.09 -9.85 -6.73
C ALA A 125 3.84 -10.98 -6.01
N VAL A 126 4.36 -10.72 -4.81
CA VAL A 126 5.11 -11.73 -4.03
C VAL A 126 4.21 -12.84 -3.47
N ALA A 127 2.91 -12.60 -3.34
CA ALA A 127 1.97 -13.63 -2.89
C ALA A 127 1.82 -14.77 -3.90
N ILE A 128 2.02 -14.50 -5.19
CA ILE A 128 1.82 -15.47 -6.28
C ILE A 128 3.12 -15.94 -6.93
N THR A 129 4.27 -15.35 -6.58
CA THR A 129 5.55 -15.72 -7.19
C THR A 129 6.74 -15.50 -6.25
N THR A 130 7.94 -15.89 -6.68
CA THR A 130 9.17 -15.67 -5.91
C THR A 130 9.55 -14.18 -5.90
N SER A 131 10.30 -13.73 -4.90
CA SER A 131 10.73 -12.31 -4.84
C SER A 131 11.62 -11.88 -6.01
N ARG A 132 12.31 -12.81 -6.69
CA ARG A 132 13.08 -12.51 -7.90
C ARG A 132 12.15 -12.30 -9.10
N SER A 133 11.24 -13.23 -9.32
CA SER A 133 10.23 -13.11 -10.36
C SER A 133 9.31 -11.90 -10.15
N ALA A 134 8.97 -11.58 -8.90
CA ALA A 134 8.22 -10.35 -8.57
C ALA A 134 9.02 -9.09 -8.96
N SER A 135 10.32 -9.06 -8.69
CA SER A 135 11.21 -7.95 -9.09
C SER A 135 11.24 -7.79 -10.63
N GLU A 136 11.35 -8.89 -11.37
CA GLU A 136 11.30 -8.90 -12.84
C GLU A 136 9.93 -8.45 -13.38
N LEU A 137 8.83 -8.95 -12.80
CA LEU A 137 7.47 -8.57 -13.19
C LEU A 137 7.17 -7.10 -12.89
N LEU A 138 7.62 -6.57 -11.75
CA LEU A 138 7.44 -5.16 -11.40
C LEU A 138 8.21 -4.24 -12.36
N GLN A 139 9.41 -4.66 -12.79
CA GLN A 139 10.14 -3.94 -13.82
C GLN A 139 9.42 -3.98 -15.16
N SER A 140 8.95 -5.16 -15.58
CA SER A 140 8.37 -5.37 -16.90
C SER A 140 6.95 -4.79 -17.05
N LEU A 141 6.14 -4.85 -16.00
CA LEU A 141 4.71 -4.50 -16.05
C LEU A 141 4.38 -3.19 -15.36
N ALA A 142 5.25 -2.70 -14.47
CA ALA A 142 5.02 -1.46 -13.74
C ALA A 142 6.16 -0.43 -13.93
N GLY A 143 7.18 -0.75 -14.74
CA GLY A 143 8.31 0.15 -14.98
C GLY A 143 9.20 0.37 -13.75
N ILE A 144 9.03 -0.40 -12.67
CA ILE A 144 9.69 -0.14 -11.38
C ILE A 144 10.92 -1.01 -11.21
N THR A 145 12.08 -0.37 -11.13
CA THR A 145 13.33 -1.04 -10.79
C THR A 145 13.42 -1.24 -9.28
N ILE A 146 13.15 -2.45 -8.82
CA ILE A 146 13.30 -2.84 -7.42
C ILE A 146 14.08 -4.14 -7.31
N SER A 147 15.05 -4.21 -6.39
CA SER A 147 15.79 -5.45 -6.14
C SER A 147 14.92 -6.48 -5.42
N HIS A 148 15.18 -7.77 -5.66
CA HIS A 148 14.52 -8.85 -4.93
C HIS A 148 14.68 -8.75 -3.39
N GLN A 149 15.78 -8.16 -2.91
CA GLN A 149 15.99 -7.92 -1.47
C GLN A 149 15.06 -6.82 -0.94
N SER A 150 14.91 -5.72 -1.69
CA SER A 150 13.97 -4.66 -1.36
C SER A 150 12.52 -5.18 -1.36
N VAL A 151 12.17 -6.04 -2.33
CA VAL A 151 10.88 -6.74 -2.36
C VAL A 151 10.65 -7.55 -1.06
N ILE A 152 11.64 -8.33 -0.62
CA ILE A 152 11.55 -9.08 0.65
C ILE A 152 11.36 -8.13 1.85
N SER A 153 12.13 -7.03 1.89
CA SER A 153 12.06 -6.03 2.96
C SER A 153 10.66 -5.40 3.04
N LEU A 154 10.08 -5.00 1.91
CA LEU A 154 8.74 -4.42 1.85
C LEU A 154 7.65 -5.43 2.21
N LYS A 155 7.78 -6.68 1.78
CA LYS A 155 6.88 -7.77 2.19
C LYS A 155 6.89 -7.96 3.71
N ASN A 156 8.08 -8.02 4.31
CA ASN A 156 8.20 -8.18 5.76
C ASN A 156 7.62 -6.97 6.50
N TYR A 157 7.91 -5.76 6.03
CA TYR A 157 7.32 -4.53 6.56
C TYR A 157 5.79 -4.53 6.51
N ALA A 158 5.20 -4.97 5.38
CA ALA A 158 3.75 -5.10 5.27
C ALA A 158 3.18 -6.17 6.22
N GLY A 159 3.88 -7.30 6.38
CA GLY A 159 3.51 -8.34 7.34
C GLY A 159 3.53 -7.86 8.80
N GLU A 160 4.52 -7.05 9.17
CA GLU A 160 4.57 -6.42 10.51
C GLU A 160 3.38 -5.48 10.73
N LYS A 161 3.06 -4.64 9.74
CA LYS A 161 1.89 -3.74 9.78
C LYS A 161 0.58 -4.51 9.90
N ALA A 162 0.41 -5.58 9.12
CA ALA A 162 -0.76 -6.45 9.20
C ALA A 162 -0.90 -7.06 10.60
N LYS A 163 0.20 -7.61 11.15
CA LYS A 163 0.21 -8.19 12.51
C LYS A 163 -0.14 -7.15 13.58
N THR A 164 0.32 -5.90 13.45
CA THR A 164 -0.07 -4.84 14.39
C THR A 164 -1.55 -4.47 14.28
N TYR A 165 -2.08 -4.44 13.06
CA TYR A 165 -3.49 -4.15 12.80
C TYR A 165 -4.41 -5.24 13.34
N GLU A 166 -4.10 -6.51 13.09
CA GLU A 166 -4.84 -7.68 13.60
C GLU A 166 -4.91 -7.68 15.14
N LYS A 167 -3.80 -7.32 15.81
CA LYS A 167 -3.78 -7.20 17.28
C LYS A 167 -4.68 -6.08 17.80
N ALA A 168 -4.64 -4.90 17.17
CA ALA A 168 -5.48 -3.78 17.55
C ALA A 168 -6.97 -4.12 17.36
N LEU A 169 -7.31 -4.74 16.23
CA LEU A 169 -8.68 -5.19 15.94
C LEU A 169 -9.17 -6.22 16.99
N ALA A 170 -8.34 -7.20 17.32
CA ALA A 170 -8.66 -8.20 18.34
C ALA A 170 -8.81 -7.59 19.76
N GLU A 171 -8.16 -6.47 20.06
CA GLU A 171 -8.35 -5.73 21.31
C GLU A 171 -9.65 -4.94 21.32
N GLU A 172 -10.06 -4.36 20.17
CA GLU A 172 -11.32 -3.63 20.00
C GLU A 172 -12.54 -4.58 20.03
N GLU A 173 -12.44 -5.80 19.49
CA GLU A 173 -13.52 -6.80 19.46
C GLU A 173 -13.81 -7.47 20.81
N LYS A 174 -13.00 -7.25 21.85
CA LYS A 174 -13.20 -7.81 23.21
C LYS A 174 -14.44 -7.27 23.96
N VAL A 175 -15.29 -6.49 23.29
CA VAL A 175 -16.44 -5.80 23.89
C VAL A 175 -17.76 -6.58 23.73
N GLU A 176 -17.79 -7.66 22.95
CA GLU A 176 -19.01 -8.47 22.84
C GLU A 176 -19.21 -9.40 24.05
N LYS A 177 -20.42 -9.36 24.62
CA LYS A 177 -20.83 -10.29 25.68
C LYS A 177 -20.76 -11.73 25.14
N PRO A 178 -20.24 -12.69 25.93
CA PRO A 178 -20.17 -14.07 25.49
C PRO A 178 -21.57 -14.60 25.19
N THR A 179 -21.78 -15.04 23.96
CA THR A 179 -22.90 -15.90 23.57
C THR A 179 -22.73 -17.26 24.26
N GLN A 180 -23.83 -17.89 24.68
CA GLN A 180 -23.86 -19.30 25.08
C GLN A 180 -24.42 -20.11 23.91
N PRO A 181 -23.60 -20.47 22.92
CA PRO A 181 -24.05 -21.32 21.82
C PRO A 181 -24.36 -22.74 22.31
N GLU A 182 -25.33 -23.40 21.70
CA GLU A 182 -25.68 -24.80 22.01
C GLU A 182 -24.56 -25.78 21.62
N ILE A 183 -23.81 -25.45 20.55
CA ILE A 183 -22.73 -26.26 20.02
C ILE A 183 -21.50 -25.36 19.81
N ILE A 184 -20.33 -25.82 20.25
CA ILE A 184 -19.04 -25.25 19.88
C ILE A 184 -18.25 -26.35 19.20
N ALA A 185 -17.92 -26.14 17.93
CA ALA A 185 -17.02 -27.00 17.18
C ALA A 185 -15.64 -26.36 17.11
N ILE A 186 -14.61 -27.19 17.27
CA ILE A 186 -13.21 -26.79 17.23
C ILE A 186 -12.50 -27.71 16.24
N GLU A 187 -11.90 -27.13 15.22
CA GLU A 187 -11.11 -27.87 14.23
C GLU A 187 -9.67 -27.36 14.22
N GLY A 188 -8.72 -28.28 14.27
CA GLY A 188 -7.29 -27.99 14.22
C GLY A 188 -6.66 -28.55 12.95
N ASP A 189 -5.78 -27.76 12.33
CA ASP A 189 -5.00 -28.14 11.16
C ASP A 189 -3.55 -27.69 11.32
N GLY A 190 -2.63 -28.26 10.54
CA GLY A 190 -1.20 -27.99 10.62
C GLY A 190 -0.53 -28.06 9.25
N ILE A 191 0.29 -27.05 8.94
CA ILE A 191 1.09 -27.01 7.71
C ILE A 191 2.57 -27.04 8.07
N VAL A 192 3.31 -27.93 7.42
CA VAL A 192 4.76 -28.06 7.59
C VAL A 192 5.49 -27.27 6.50
N LEU A 193 6.28 -26.28 6.89
CA LEU A 193 7.07 -25.41 6.02
C LEU A 193 8.55 -25.77 6.11
N LYS A 194 9.18 -26.04 4.95
CA LYS A 194 10.64 -26.21 4.88
C LYS A 194 11.33 -24.85 4.96
N ASN A 195 12.28 -24.72 5.87
CA ASN A 195 13.05 -23.49 6.06
C ASN A 195 14.24 -23.41 5.09
N LYS A 196 14.91 -22.26 5.06
CA LYS A 196 16.14 -22.06 4.29
C LYS A 196 17.33 -22.87 4.83
N GLU A 197 17.37 -23.09 6.13
CA GLU A 197 18.41 -23.92 6.76
C GLU A 197 18.16 -25.40 6.44
N LYS A 198 19.21 -26.11 6.05
CA LYS A 198 19.11 -27.52 5.65
C LYS A 198 18.60 -28.36 6.82
N GLY A 199 17.43 -28.97 6.66
CA GLY A 199 16.77 -29.76 7.70
C GLY A 199 15.91 -28.94 8.66
N GLY A 200 15.91 -27.61 8.57
CA GLY A 200 15.04 -26.75 9.35
C GLY A 200 13.60 -26.82 8.83
N VAL A 201 12.66 -27.01 9.75
CA VAL A 201 11.23 -27.05 9.46
C VAL A 201 10.50 -26.16 10.46
N SER A 202 9.51 -25.42 9.98
CA SER A 202 8.56 -24.69 10.82
C SER A 202 7.18 -25.28 10.63
N GLU A 203 6.41 -25.43 11.70
CA GLU A 203 5.01 -25.80 11.62
C GLU A 203 4.14 -24.58 11.83
N VAL A 204 3.11 -24.41 11.00
CA VAL A 204 2.04 -23.44 11.22
C VAL A 204 0.84 -24.21 11.73
N HIS A 205 0.42 -23.92 12.94
CA HIS A 205 -0.79 -24.49 13.54
C HIS A 205 -1.96 -23.55 13.29
N ARG A 206 -3.08 -24.09 12.83
CA ARG A 206 -4.34 -23.36 12.61
C ARG A 206 -5.42 -23.97 13.49
N LEU A 207 -6.20 -23.12 14.15
CA LEU A 207 -7.39 -23.50 14.91
C LEU A 207 -8.57 -22.68 14.39
N GLN A 208 -9.70 -23.32 14.15
CA GLN A 208 -10.96 -22.64 13.87
C GLN A 208 -12.03 -23.08 14.86
N VAL A 209 -12.73 -22.11 15.43
CA VAL A 209 -13.81 -22.30 16.41
C VAL A 209 -15.08 -21.72 15.81
N TYR A 210 -16.18 -22.47 15.82
CA TYR A 210 -17.46 -22.01 15.28
C TYR A 210 -18.64 -22.59 16.07
N GLU A 211 -19.76 -21.87 16.03
CA GLU A 211 -20.95 -22.11 16.86
C GLU A 211 -22.03 -22.94 16.14
N GLY A 212 -21.80 -23.28 14.88
CA GLY A 212 -22.70 -24.11 14.09
C GLY A 212 -22.44 -24.00 12.59
N VAL A 213 -23.22 -24.75 11.81
CA VAL A 213 -23.14 -24.76 10.34
C VAL A 213 -24.53 -24.43 9.78
N ARG A 214 -24.59 -23.44 8.89
CA ARG A 214 -25.80 -23.09 8.13
C ARG A 214 -25.62 -23.48 6.66
N LYS A 215 -26.68 -24.00 6.03
CA LYS A 215 -26.70 -24.16 4.57
C LYS A 215 -26.97 -22.81 3.91
N ASN A 216 -26.15 -22.48 2.92
CA ASN A 216 -26.31 -21.34 2.02
C ASN A 216 -26.33 -21.86 0.57
N GLY A 217 -27.52 -22.23 0.09
CA GLY A 217 -27.68 -22.95 -1.16
C GLY A 217 -26.96 -24.30 -1.14
N ASN A 218 -26.04 -24.52 -2.10
CA ASN A 218 -25.21 -25.72 -2.19
C ASN A 218 -23.94 -25.67 -1.34
N ARG A 219 -23.69 -24.57 -0.61
CA ARG A 219 -22.52 -24.41 0.25
C ARG A 219 -22.92 -24.40 1.72
N THR A 220 -21.97 -24.72 2.58
CA THR A 220 -22.07 -24.57 4.02
C THR A 220 -21.31 -23.34 4.48
N GLU A 221 -21.87 -22.64 5.44
CA GLU A 221 -21.30 -21.45 6.08
C GLU A 221 -21.17 -21.71 7.58
N LEU A 222 -20.00 -21.40 8.14
CA LEU A 222 -19.73 -21.57 9.57
C LEU A 222 -20.22 -20.32 10.31
N VAL A 223 -21.07 -20.52 11.32
CA VAL A 223 -21.65 -19.46 12.14
C VAL A 223 -20.70 -19.14 13.29
N GLY A 224 -20.47 -17.85 13.57
CA GLY A 224 -19.59 -17.44 14.66
C GLY A 224 -18.13 -17.87 14.49
N LEU A 225 -17.67 -18.03 13.23
CA LEU A 225 -16.33 -18.52 12.92
C LEU A 225 -15.24 -17.57 13.44
N ARG A 226 -14.35 -18.11 14.26
CA ARG A 226 -13.10 -17.47 14.70
C ARG A 226 -11.93 -18.33 14.29
N CYS A 227 -10.96 -17.73 13.60
CA CYS A 227 -9.78 -18.42 13.09
C CYS A 227 -8.52 -17.88 13.78
N PHE A 228 -7.65 -18.79 14.20
CA PHE A 228 -6.38 -18.51 14.86
C PHE A 228 -5.27 -19.27 14.15
N ALA A 229 -4.11 -18.65 13.98
CA ALA A 229 -2.95 -19.32 13.42
C ALA A 229 -1.65 -18.80 14.04
N SER A 230 -0.70 -19.70 14.31
CA SER A 230 0.65 -19.33 14.76
C SER A 230 1.67 -20.42 14.43
N THR A 231 2.92 -20.01 14.24
CA THR A 231 4.07 -20.92 14.19
C THR A 231 4.50 -21.43 15.57
N SER A 232 3.88 -20.92 16.63
CA SER A 232 4.11 -21.33 18.01
C SER A 232 2.81 -21.84 18.62
N ARG A 233 2.78 -23.13 18.96
CA ARG A 233 1.64 -23.75 19.66
C ARG A 233 1.28 -23.00 20.95
N LYS A 234 2.28 -22.50 21.67
CA LYS A 234 2.07 -21.73 22.91
C LYS A 234 1.38 -20.39 22.64
N GLU A 235 1.79 -19.68 21.59
CA GLU A 235 1.15 -18.42 21.20
C GLU A 235 -0.27 -18.66 20.69
N LEU A 236 -0.50 -19.71 19.91
CA LEU A 236 -1.83 -20.07 19.43
C LEU A 236 -2.81 -20.26 20.59
N PHE A 237 -2.45 -21.03 21.61
CA PHE A 237 -3.29 -21.21 22.79
C PHE A 237 -3.50 -19.93 23.61
N ALA A 238 -2.57 -18.97 23.53
CA ALA A 238 -2.74 -17.68 24.19
C ALA A 238 -3.75 -16.78 23.46
N MET A 239 -3.91 -16.95 22.14
CA MET A 239 -4.87 -16.17 21.33
C MET A 239 -6.33 -16.64 21.50
N VAL A 240 -6.52 -17.90 21.89
CA VAL A 240 -7.86 -18.53 22.05
C VAL A 240 -8.44 -18.28 23.46
N ARG A 241 -7.62 -17.79 24.40
CA ARG A 241 -8.03 -17.46 25.77
C ARG A 241 -8.59 -16.04 25.87
#